data_AF-A0A7K6VYA1-F1
#
_entry.id   AF-A0A7K6VYA1-F1
#
_cell.length_a   1.000
_cell.length_b   1.000
_cell.length_c   1.000
_cell.angle_alpha   90.00
_cell.angle_beta   90.00
_cell.angle_gamma   90.00
#
_symmetry.space_group_name_H-M   'P 1'
#
loop_
_entity.id
_entity.type
_entity.pdbx_description
1 polymer ?
#
loop_
_entity_poly.entity_id
_entity_poly.type
_entity_poly.pdbx_seq_one_letter_code
_entity_poly.pdbx_strand_id
1 'polypeptide(L)'
;MGQKVSQDKQENKAETLVICEVFSQGVVHASQRLKDYLGFVDPQSKFQPATNTLSEIFLVNFISFCMEKGVGERIVTSKMTKQQSSLFGVDWIWTLSGADKQIKLQLAVQALQLAELFRSEGSPTEAVEGCCREAALADKCFQNRSRFEKLAEFCRLVGWDCLGLFIVFGVPGKPKDIRGVMLDSIAKEAQKCRLSGRNALRQFVTSTDGFLPTKDMLENCLSAKNGPKEVGNVYIRFL
;
A
#
# COMPACT_ATOMS: atom_id res chain seq x y z
N MET A 1 21.45 19.81 33.62
CA MET A 1 21.32 19.78 32.15
C MET A 1 20.24 18.76 31.70
N GLY A 2 18.96 18.93 32.09
CA GLY A 2 17.92 17.91 31.89
C GLY A 2 16.74 18.28 30.99
N GLN A 3 16.61 19.53 30.54
CA GLN A 3 15.42 20.02 29.83
C GLN A 3 15.46 19.85 28.30
N LYS A 4 16.64 19.68 27.69
CA LYS A 4 16.79 19.62 26.22
C LYS A 4 16.20 18.33 25.62
N VAL A 5 16.39 17.20 26.30
CA VAL A 5 15.96 15.87 25.83
C VAL A 5 14.43 15.68 25.86
N SER A 6 13.73 16.36 26.77
CA SER A 6 12.26 16.30 26.87
C SER A 6 11.57 17.13 25.80
N GLN A 7 12.17 18.25 25.39
CA GLN A 7 11.60 19.18 24.42
C GLN A 7 11.69 18.61 22.99
N ASP A 8 12.86 18.07 22.62
CA ASP A 8 13.08 17.39 21.32
C ASP A 8 12.14 16.19 21.11
N LYS A 9 11.83 15.45 22.18
CA LYS A 9 10.89 14.30 22.11
C LYS A 9 9.45 14.73 21.90
N GLN A 10 9.06 15.89 22.42
CA GLN A 10 7.68 16.38 22.35
C GLN A 10 7.40 17.04 21.00
N GLU A 11 8.36 17.78 20.45
CA GLU A 11 8.29 18.36 19.10
C GLU A 11 8.24 17.26 18.02
N ASN A 12 9.07 16.23 18.14
CA ASN A 12 9.07 15.09 17.21
C ASN A 12 7.74 14.30 17.24
N LYS A 13 7.10 14.19 18.41
CA LYS A 13 5.78 13.57 18.54
C LYS A 13 4.69 14.41 17.87
N ALA A 14 4.66 15.72 18.12
CA ALA A 14 3.69 16.61 17.51
C ALA A 14 3.82 16.63 15.98
N GLU A 15 5.05 16.60 15.48
CA GLU A 15 5.33 16.53 14.05
C GLU A 15 4.83 15.22 13.42
N THR A 16 5.12 14.09 14.05
CA THR A 16 4.65 12.77 13.62
C THR A 16 3.12 12.75 13.49
N LEU A 17 2.40 13.37 14.43
CA LEU A 17 0.95 13.48 14.39
C LEU A 17 0.44 14.29 13.19
N VAL A 18 1.14 15.37 12.82
CA VAL A 18 0.78 16.17 11.63
C VAL A 18 0.96 15.35 10.35
N ILE A 19 2.06 14.60 10.23
CA ILE A 19 2.30 13.73 9.07
C ILE A 19 1.22 12.65 8.98
N CYS A 20 0.90 11.98 10.09
CA CYS A 20 -0.18 10.98 10.12
C CYS A 20 -1.53 11.55 9.70
N GLU A 21 -1.87 12.76 10.20
CA GLU A 21 -3.11 13.43 9.87
C GLU A 21 -3.20 13.77 8.39
N VAL A 22 -2.17 14.44 7.84
CA VAL A 22 -2.19 14.87 6.44
C VAL A 22 -2.15 13.67 5.49
N PHE A 23 -1.36 12.63 5.80
CA PHE A 23 -1.37 11.38 5.03
C PHE A 23 -2.76 10.76 5.03
N SER A 24 -3.38 10.63 6.21
CA SER A 24 -4.70 10.04 6.36
C SER A 24 -5.73 10.79 5.51
N GLN A 25 -5.76 12.13 5.63
CA GLN A 25 -6.65 12.97 4.82
C GLN A 25 -6.37 12.85 3.32
N GLY A 26 -5.11 12.75 2.91
CA GLY A 26 -4.74 12.59 1.50
C GLY A 26 -5.22 11.26 0.92
N VAL A 27 -5.05 10.16 1.65
CA VAL A 27 -5.55 8.84 1.25
C VAL A 27 -7.07 8.84 1.15
N VAL A 28 -7.75 9.50 2.10
CA VAL A 28 -9.21 9.66 2.09
C VAL A 28 -9.67 10.46 0.88
N HIS A 29 -9.03 11.59 0.61
CA HIS A 29 -9.31 12.44 -0.53
C HIS A 29 -9.17 11.66 -1.85
N ALA A 30 -8.04 10.98 -2.04
CA ALA A 30 -7.79 10.15 -3.21
C ALA A 30 -8.82 9.01 -3.35
N SER A 31 -9.16 8.37 -2.24
CA SER A 31 -10.16 7.29 -2.21
C SER A 31 -11.55 7.77 -2.59
N GLN A 32 -11.97 8.94 -2.10
CA GLN A 32 -13.26 9.54 -2.44
C GLN A 32 -13.36 9.83 -3.94
N ARG A 33 -12.28 10.33 -4.55
CA ARG A 33 -12.21 10.56 -6.00
C ARG A 33 -12.31 9.27 -6.81
N LEU A 34 -11.79 8.15 -6.29
CA LEU A 34 -11.87 6.85 -6.95
C LEU A 34 -13.25 6.19 -6.87
N LYS A 35 -14.06 6.51 -5.86
CA LYS A 35 -15.38 5.87 -5.64
C LYS A 35 -16.34 6.05 -6.81
N ASP A 36 -16.22 7.14 -7.55
CA ASP A 36 -17.06 7.40 -8.72
C ASP A 36 -16.71 6.45 -9.87
N TYR A 37 -15.42 6.16 -10.08
CA TYR A 37 -14.95 5.20 -11.09
C TYR A 37 -15.30 3.76 -10.70
N LEU A 38 -15.10 3.40 -9.44
CA LEU A 38 -15.38 2.05 -8.93
C LEU A 38 -16.88 1.73 -8.87
N GLY A 39 -17.71 2.76 -8.67
CA GLY A 39 -19.15 2.64 -8.64
C GLY A 39 -19.82 2.76 -9.99
N PHE A 40 -19.07 3.04 -11.06
CA PHE A 40 -19.63 3.21 -12.38
C PHE A 40 -20.06 1.85 -12.95
N VAL A 41 -21.35 1.73 -13.26
CA VAL A 41 -21.91 0.56 -13.95
C VAL A 41 -22.07 0.94 -15.41
N ASP A 42 -21.22 0.39 -16.26
CA ASP A 42 -21.36 0.53 -17.70
C ASP A 42 -22.45 -0.42 -18.22
N PRO A 43 -23.56 0.09 -18.77
CA PRO A 43 -24.59 -0.76 -19.38
C PRO A 43 -24.05 -1.66 -20.49
N GLN A 44 -22.95 -1.26 -21.15
CA GLN A 44 -22.31 -2.01 -22.24
C GLN A 44 -21.10 -2.84 -21.77
N SER A 45 -20.73 -2.79 -20.49
CA SER A 45 -19.57 -3.48 -19.91
C SER A 45 -18.21 -3.21 -20.59
N LYS A 46 -18.09 -2.14 -21.37
CA LYS A 46 -16.87 -1.71 -22.09
C LYS A 46 -15.93 -0.90 -21.20
N PHE A 47 -16.44 -0.19 -20.21
CA PHE A 47 -15.67 0.59 -19.27
C PHE A 47 -15.30 -0.24 -18.04
N GLN A 48 -14.07 -0.75 -18.04
CA GLN A 48 -13.47 -1.46 -16.91
C GLN A 48 -12.06 -0.93 -16.71
N PRO A 49 -11.87 0.12 -15.87
CA PRO A 49 -10.56 0.69 -15.61
C PRO A 49 -9.58 -0.38 -15.13
N ALA A 50 -8.41 -0.47 -15.77
CA ALA A 50 -7.35 -1.32 -15.30
C ALA A 50 -6.82 -0.81 -13.95
N THR A 51 -6.25 -1.70 -13.13
CA THR A 51 -5.69 -1.33 -11.81
C THR A 51 -4.64 -0.24 -11.93
N ASN A 52 -3.78 -0.28 -12.95
CA ASN A 52 -2.78 0.77 -13.17
C ASN A 52 -3.40 2.16 -13.37
N THR A 53 -4.53 2.24 -14.08
CA THR A 53 -5.26 3.51 -14.27
C THR A 53 -5.85 3.99 -12.96
N LEU A 54 -6.45 3.10 -12.16
CA LEU A 54 -6.97 3.44 -10.83
C LEU A 54 -5.84 3.93 -9.91
N SER A 55 -4.69 3.24 -9.90
CA SER A 55 -3.50 3.63 -9.15
C SER A 55 -2.99 5.02 -9.57
N GLU A 56 -3.00 5.35 -10.86
CA GLU A 56 -2.60 6.67 -11.34
C GLU A 56 -3.52 7.77 -10.86
N ILE A 57 -4.84 7.58 -11.00
CA ILE A 57 -5.83 8.54 -10.50
C ILE A 57 -5.64 8.70 -8.99
N PHE A 58 -5.46 7.61 -8.25
CA PHE A 58 -5.29 7.64 -6.81
C PHE A 58 -4.05 8.44 -6.40
N LEU A 59 -2.90 8.13 -7.03
CA LEU A 59 -1.63 8.78 -6.71
C LEU A 59 -1.63 10.27 -7.09
N VAL A 60 -2.19 10.65 -8.24
CA VAL A 60 -2.29 12.07 -8.64
C VAL A 60 -3.08 12.85 -7.60
N ASN A 61 -4.27 12.36 -7.18
CA ASN A 61 -5.08 13.03 -6.17
C ASN A 61 -4.38 13.09 -4.81
N PHE A 62 -3.70 12.01 -4.41
CA PHE A 62 -2.94 11.96 -3.16
C PHE A 62 -1.77 12.96 -3.14
N ILE A 63 -0.96 12.98 -4.21
CA ILE A 63 0.22 13.84 -4.32
C ILE A 63 -0.21 15.30 -4.37
N SER A 64 -1.22 15.66 -5.18
CA SER A 64 -1.76 17.01 -5.24
C SER A 64 -2.22 17.49 -3.87
N PHE A 65 -2.96 16.65 -3.13
CA PHE A 65 -3.39 16.97 -1.78
C PHE A 65 -2.20 17.23 -0.83
N CYS A 66 -1.19 16.36 -0.85
CA CYS A 66 0.00 16.53 0.00
C CYS A 66 0.77 17.83 -0.33
N MET A 67 0.77 18.23 -1.61
CA MET A 67 1.41 19.47 -2.05
C MET A 67 0.65 20.71 -1.62
N GLU A 68 -0.68 20.71 -1.73
CA GLU A 68 -1.54 21.79 -1.22
C GLU A 68 -1.41 21.96 0.29
N LYS A 69 -1.17 20.87 1.03
CA LYS A 69 -0.95 20.89 2.49
C LYS A 69 0.49 21.22 2.89
N GLY A 70 1.40 21.43 1.93
CA GLY A 70 2.79 21.82 2.21
C GLY A 70 3.65 20.72 2.82
N VAL A 71 3.29 19.44 2.67
CA VAL A 71 4.03 18.30 3.25
C VAL A 71 4.69 17.39 2.21
N GLY A 72 4.69 17.75 0.92
CA GLY A 72 5.25 16.87 -0.12
C GLY A 72 6.75 16.59 -0.01
N GLU A 73 7.51 17.41 0.73
CA GLU A 73 8.91 17.07 1.07
C GLU A 73 9.03 16.02 2.19
N ARG A 74 7.97 15.86 3.00
CA ARG A 74 7.92 14.90 4.12
C ARG A 74 7.17 13.62 3.77
N ILE A 75 6.25 13.68 2.81
CA ILE A 75 5.52 12.53 2.29
C ILE A 75 5.84 12.41 0.80
N VAL A 76 6.83 11.58 0.49
CA VAL A 76 7.29 11.37 -0.87
C VAL A 76 6.63 10.12 -1.45
N THR A 77 6.05 10.23 -2.64
CA THR A 77 5.58 9.08 -3.43
C THR A 77 6.59 8.78 -4.52
N SER A 78 7.15 7.57 -4.51
CA SER A 78 8.01 7.05 -5.58
C SER A 78 7.27 5.95 -6.32
N LYS A 79 6.75 6.26 -7.52
CA LYS A 79 6.08 5.28 -8.39
C LYS A 79 7.13 4.44 -9.12
N MET A 80 6.98 3.13 -9.05
CA MET A 80 7.85 2.20 -9.77
C MET A 80 7.52 2.21 -11.27
N THR A 81 8.53 1.99 -12.10
CA THR A 81 8.29 1.67 -13.51
C THR A 81 7.66 0.29 -13.63
N LYS A 82 7.01 -0.02 -14.77
CA LYS A 82 6.44 -1.35 -15.02
C LYS A 82 7.46 -2.48 -14.80
N GLN A 83 8.71 -2.25 -15.20
CA GLN A 83 9.80 -3.21 -15.03
C GLN A 83 10.15 -3.40 -13.54
N GLN A 84 10.27 -2.31 -12.78
CA GLN A 84 10.52 -2.37 -11.34
C GLN A 84 9.36 -3.03 -10.59
N SER A 85 8.11 -2.73 -10.96
CA SER A 85 6.93 -3.34 -10.33
C SER A 85 6.83 -4.84 -10.60
N SER A 86 7.19 -5.29 -11.81
CA SER A 86 7.27 -6.71 -12.13
C SER A 86 8.38 -7.42 -11.34
N LEU A 87 9.54 -6.78 -11.21
CA LEU A 87 10.70 -7.34 -10.52
C LEU A 87 10.50 -7.42 -9.01
N PHE A 88 10.02 -6.35 -8.38
CA PHE A 88 9.92 -6.21 -6.92
C PHE A 88 8.54 -6.51 -6.35
N GLY A 89 7.50 -6.61 -7.20
CA GLY A 89 6.12 -6.73 -6.73
C GLY A 89 5.58 -5.47 -6.05
N VAL A 90 6.25 -4.32 -6.25
CA VAL A 90 5.90 -3.03 -5.64
C VAL A 90 5.46 -2.04 -6.72
N ASP A 91 4.30 -1.43 -6.58
CA ASP A 91 3.79 -0.44 -7.54
C ASP A 91 4.26 0.97 -7.21
N TRP A 92 4.34 1.31 -5.93
CA TRP A 92 4.95 2.54 -5.46
C TRP A 92 5.38 2.41 -4.00
N ILE A 93 6.18 3.38 -3.55
CA ILE A 93 6.58 3.51 -2.16
C ILE A 93 6.14 4.88 -1.66
N TRP A 94 5.54 4.91 -0.47
CA TRP A 94 5.45 6.14 0.32
C TRP A 94 6.57 6.19 1.32
N THR A 95 7.35 7.27 1.30
CA THR A 95 8.40 7.54 2.27
C THR A 95 7.95 8.70 3.15
N LEU A 96 7.87 8.45 4.45
CA LEU A 96 7.52 9.44 5.47
C LEU A 96 8.80 9.85 6.21
N SER A 97 9.12 11.13 6.16
CA SER A 97 10.34 11.70 6.74
C SER A 97 10.01 12.74 7.81
N GLY A 98 10.84 12.80 8.84
CA GLY A 98 10.78 13.87 9.85
C GLY A 98 11.35 15.18 9.32
N ALA A 99 11.29 16.24 10.13
CA ALA A 99 11.83 17.56 9.81
C ALA A 99 13.35 17.53 9.63
N ASP A 100 14.01 16.56 10.28
CA ASP A 100 15.42 16.21 10.14
C ASP A 100 15.75 15.52 8.80
N LYS A 101 14.75 15.33 7.93
CA LYS A 101 14.82 14.58 6.67
C LYS A 101 15.18 13.10 6.83
N GLN A 102 15.20 12.60 8.06
CA GLN A 102 15.41 11.17 8.31
C GLN A 102 14.13 10.41 8.00
N ILE A 103 14.28 9.31 7.27
CA ILE A 103 13.19 8.39 7.00
C ILE A 103 12.70 7.82 8.34
N LYS A 104 11.40 7.95 8.59
CA LYS A 104 10.74 7.39 9.78
C LYS A 104 9.98 6.12 9.44
N LEU A 105 9.42 6.05 8.23
CA LEU A 105 8.64 4.91 7.76
C LEU A 105 8.61 4.90 6.23
N GLN A 106 8.66 3.71 5.66
CA GLN A 106 8.36 3.45 4.26
C GLN A 106 7.21 2.46 4.16
N LEU A 107 6.27 2.73 3.26
CA LEU A 107 5.19 1.82 2.90
C LEU A 107 5.41 1.38 1.45
N ALA A 108 5.84 0.14 1.25
CA ALA A 108 5.89 -0.48 -0.06
C ALA A 108 4.48 -0.97 -0.43
N VAL A 109 3.92 -0.43 -1.50
CA VAL A 109 2.52 -0.65 -1.87
C VAL A 109 2.40 -1.58 -3.06
N GLN A 110 1.53 -2.57 -2.93
CA GLN A 110 1.03 -3.38 -4.02
C GLN A 110 -0.47 -3.13 -4.20
N ALA A 111 -0.86 -2.52 -5.30
CA ALA A 111 -2.25 -2.27 -5.66
C ALA A 111 -2.82 -3.42 -6.51
N LEU A 112 -4.10 -3.69 -6.32
CA LEU A 112 -4.83 -4.69 -7.08
C LEU A 112 -6.34 -4.39 -7.04
N GLN A 113 -7.06 -4.85 -8.05
CA GLN A 113 -8.52 -4.98 -7.95
C GLN A 113 -8.87 -6.36 -7.41
N LEU A 114 -9.90 -6.49 -6.56
CA LEU A 114 -10.24 -7.82 -6.03
C LEU A 114 -10.67 -8.79 -7.14
N ALA A 115 -11.25 -8.29 -8.24
CA ALA A 115 -11.54 -9.10 -9.43
C ALA A 115 -10.29 -9.81 -9.98
N GLU A 116 -9.13 -9.16 -9.90
CA GLU A 116 -7.85 -9.75 -10.28
C GLU A 116 -7.43 -10.87 -9.33
N LEU A 117 -7.98 -10.97 -8.11
CA LEU A 117 -7.76 -12.11 -7.20
C LEU A 117 -8.58 -13.37 -7.56
N PHE A 118 -9.51 -13.28 -8.51
CA PHE A 118 -10.28 -14.43 -8.99
C PHE A 118 -9.83 -14.97 -10.36
N ARG A 119 -8.97 -14.27 -11.09
CA ARG A 119 -8.44 -14.71 -12.41
C ARG A 119 -7.25 -15.67 -12.29
N SER A 120 -7.26 -16.85 -12.89
CA SER A 120 -6.09 -17.76 -12.85
C SER A 120 -4.79 -17.05 -13.32
N GLU A 121 -3.63 -17.31 -12.68
CA GLU A 121 -2.30 -16.72 -13.00
C GLU A 121 -1.73 -17.15 -14.38
N GLY A 122 -2.60 -17.52 -15.34
CA GLY A 122 -2.21 -18.07 -16.64
C GLY A 122 -2.86 -17.38 -17.84
N SER A 123 -3.51 -16.21 -17.69
CA SER A 123 -4.00 -15.48 -18.86
C SER A 123 -2.84 -14.74 -19.55
N PRO A 124 -2.70 -14.80 -20.90
CA PRO A 124 -1.57 -14.25 -21.65
C PRO A 124 -1.38 -12.72 -21.56
N THR A 125 -2.29 -12.01 -20.87
CA THR A 125 -2.30 -10.56 -20.75
C THR A 125 -1.18 -9.98 -19.88
N GLU A 126 -0.38 -10.81 -19.21
CA GLU A 126 0.87 -10.40 -18.54
C GLU A 126 2.14 -10.75 -19.36
N ALA A 127 2.00 -11.13 -20.63
CA ALA A 127 3.15 -11.12 -21.54
C ALA A 127 3.60 -9.67 -21.75
N VAL A 128 4.65 -9.28 -21.03
CA VAL A 128 5.27 -7.96 -21.11
C VAL A 128 5.84 -7.74 -22.51
N GLU A 129 5.03 -7.20 -23.41
CA GLU A 129 5.51 -6.62 -24.66
C GLU A 129 6.30 -5.34 -24.29
N GLY A 130 7.63 -5.47 -24.26
CA GLY A 130 8.55 -4.38 -23.89
C GLY A 130 9.52 -4.68 -22.74
N CYS A 131 9.75 -5.95 -22.37
CA CYS A 131 10.77 -6.30 -21.39
C CYS A 131 12.18 -6.16 -22.01
N CYS A 132 13.02 -5.24 -21.49
CA CYS A 132 14.43 -5.18 -21.87
C CYS A 132 15.14 -6.47 -21.42
N ARG A 133 16.19 -6.89 -22.15
CA ARG A 133 16.92 -8.16 -21.89
C ARG A 133 17.38 -8.29 -20.44
N GLU A 134 17.75 -7.18 -19.81
CA GLU A 134 18.20 -7.09 -18.42
C GLU A 134 17.07 -7.37 -17.42
N ALA A 135 15.86 -6.87 -17.69
CA ALA A 135 14.69 -7.14 -16.86
C ALA A 135 14.27 -8.61 -16.97
N ALA A 136 14.37 -9.21 -18.17
CA ALA A 136 14.15 -10.64 -18.37
C ALA A 136 15.20 -11.51 -17.65
N LEU A 137 16.46 -11.04 -17.57
CA LEU A 137 17.52 -11.73 -16.83
C LEU A 137 17.37 -11.58 -15.30
N ALA A 138 16.99 -10.40 -14.81
CA ALA A 138 16.70 -10.18 -13.40
C ALA A 138 15.46 -10.97 -12.95
N ASP A 139 14.45 -11.07 -13.81
CA ASP A 139 13.26 -11.88 -13.56
C ASP A 139 13.60 -13.37 -13.39
N LYS A 140 14.62 -13.91 -14.08
CA LYS A 140 15.09 -15.30 -13.83
C LYS A 140 15.50 -15.57 -12.38
N CYS A 141 15.97 -14.56 -11.63
CA CYS A 141 16.28 -14.70 -10.20
C CYS A 141 15.02 -14.75 -9.32
N PHE A 142 13.89 -14.25 -9.82
CA PHE A 142 12.61 -14.15 -9.10
C PHE A 142 11.48 -14.96 -9.75
N GLN A 143 11.78 -15.78 -10.77
CA GLN A 143 10.80 -16.44 -11.64
C GLN A 143 9.82 -17.38 -10.91
N ASN A 144 10.18 -17.85 -9.71
CA ASN A 144 9.33 -18.72 -8.91
C ASN A 144 8.60 -18.01 -7.77
N ARG A 145 8.72 -16.67 -7.66
CA ARG A 145 8.07 -15.89 -6.60
C ARG A 145 6.88 -15.13 -7.17
N SER A 146 5.74 -15.34 -6.54
CA SER A 146 4.54 -14.54 -6.76
C SER A 146 4.80 -13.07 -6.43
N ARG A 147 3.97 -12.18 -6.97
CA ARG A 147 4.05 -10.73 -6.71
C ARG A 147 4.01 -10.42 -5.20
N PHE A 148 3.22 -11.20 -4.45
CA PHE A 148 3.10 -11.11 -2.99
C PHE A 148 4.41 -11.46 -2.26
N GLU A 149 5.09 -12.51 -2.70
CA GLU A 149 6.39 -12.91 -2.13
C GLU A 149 7.49 -11.91 -2.50
N LYS A 150 7.41 -11.34 -3.70
CA LYS A 150 8.32 -10.26 -4.13
C LYS A 150 8.17 -9.02 -3.23
N LEU A 151 6.95 -8.59 -2.89
CA LEU A 151 6.69 -7.50 -1.93
C LEU A 151 7.30 -7.79 -0.55
N ALA A 152 7.11 -9.01 -0.03
CA ALA A 152 7.64 -9.41 1.26
C ALA A 152 9.17 -9.38 1.29
N GLU A 153 9.80 -9.91 0.23
CA GLU A 153 11.24 -9.87 0.08
C GLU A 153 11.76 -8.44 -0.06
N PHE A 154 11.07 -7.58 -0.80
CA PHE A 154 11.42 -6.17 -0.94
C PHE A 154 11.49 -5.48 0.42
N CYS A 155 10.46 -5.62 1.25
CA CYS A 155 10.42 -5.01 2.59
C CYS A 155 11.58 -5.54 3.46
N ARG A 156 11.82 -6.86 3.42
CA ARG A 156 12.93 -7.50 4.15
C ARG A 156 14.30 -6.96 3.74
N LEU A 157 14.51 -6.68 2.45
CA LEU A 157 15.77 -6.17 1.92
C LEU A 157 16.00 -4.68 2.23
N VAL A 158 14.94 -3.87 2.25
CA VAL A 158 15.04 -2.45 2.63
C VAL A 158 15.36 -2.30 4.11
N GLY A 159 14.63 -3.02 4.97
CA GLY A 159 14.88 -3.02 6.40
C GLY A 159 13.62 -2.85 7.25
N TRP A 160 13.86 -2.73 8.55
CA TRP A 160 12.86 -2.61 9.62
C TRP A 160 11.90 -1.42 9.52
N ASP A 161 12.29 -0.38 8.79
CA ASP A 161 11.51 0.83 8.54
C ASP A 161 10.61 0.71 7.30
N CYS A 162 10.62 -0.43 6.60
CA CYS A 162 9.78 -0.68 5.41
C CYS A 162 8.70 -1.71 5.68
N LEU A 163 7.43 -1.32 5.51
CA LEU A 163 6.27 -2.18 5.67
C LEU A 163 5.54 -2.40 4.34
N GLY A 164 5.07 -3.62 4.13
CA GLY A 164 4.25 -3.96 2.97
C GLY A 164 2.78 -3.61 3.19
N LEU A 165 2.16 -2.97 2.20
CA LEU A 165 0.75 -2.61 2.19
C LEU A 165 0.10 -3.04 0.88
N PHE A 166 -0.98 -3.81 0.96
CA PHE A 166 -1.87 -4.04 -0.18
C PHE A 166 -2.94 -2.96 -0.21
N ILE A 167 -3.19 -2.36 -1.37
CA ILE A 167 -4.38 -1.54 -1.62
C ILE A 167 -5.30 -2.29 -2.57
N VAL A 168 -6.48 -2.61 -2.07
CA VAL A 168 -7.47 -3.38 -2.80
C VAL A 168 -8.60 -2.45 -3.24
N PHE A 169 -8.73 -2.27 -4.55
CA PHE A 169 -9.79 -1.49 -5.17
C PHE A 169 -10.99 -2.38 -5.47
N GLY A 170 -12.13 -2.02 -4.87
CA GLY A 170 -13.40 -2.70 -5.07
C GLY A 170 -13.50 -4.06 -4.39
N VAL A 171 -14.58 -4.27 -3.65
CA VAL A 171 -14.86 -5.53 -2.93
C VAL A 171 -16.22 -6.09 -3.39
N PRO A 172 -16.38 -7.42 -3.55
CA PRO A 172 -17.66 -8.04 -3.86
C PRO A 172 -18.76 -7.59 -2.90
N GLY A 173 -19.91 -7.22 -3.46
CA GLY A 173 -21.03 -6.63 -2.71
C GLY A 173 -20.83 -5.16 -2.29
N LYS A 174 -19.59 -4.65 -2.28
CA LYS A 174 -19.25 -3.25 -1.97
C LYS A 174 -18.22 -2.71 -2.98
N PRO A 175 -18.60 -2.52 -4.26
CA PRO A 175 -17.65 -2.19 -5.33
C PRO A 175 -16.93 -0.85 -5.12
N LYS A 176 -17.52 0.08 -4.37
CA LYS A 176 -16.90 1.37 -4.01
C LYS A 176 -15.91 1.29 -2.85
N ASP A 177 -15.83 0.15 -2.15
CA ASP A 177 -14.91 0.01 -1.03
C ASP A 177 -13.47 -0.09 -1.53
N ILE A 178 -12.59 0.65 -0.86
CA ILE A 178 -11.14 0.56 -1.01
C ILE A 178 -10.59 0.17 0.35
N ARG A 179 -9.77 -0.89 0.39
CA ARG A 179 -9.24 -1.43 1.65
C ARG A 179 -7.72 -1.51 1.58
N GLY A 180 -7.06 -1.02 2.61
CA GLY A 180 -5.64 -1.28 2.86
C GLY A 180 -5.47 -2.56 3.68
N VAL A 181 -4.46 -3.37 3.40
CA VAL A 181 -4.15 -4.56 4.19
C VAL A 181 -2.65 -4.67 4.40
N MET A 182 -2.20 -4.72 5.66
CA MET A 182 -0.78 -4.88 5.97
C MET A 182 -0.30 -6.28 5.61
N LEU A 183 0.93 -6.39 5.10
CA LEU A 183 1.56 -7.65 4.76
C LEU A 183 1.60 -8.63 5.96
N ASP A 184 1.89 -8.10 7.15
CA ASP A 184 1.92 -8.89 8.39
C ASP A 184 0.56 -9.50 8.75
N SER A 185 -0.54 -8.79 8.45
CA SER A 185 -1.90 -9.31 8.65
C SER A 185 -2.17 -10.49 7.71
N ILE A 186 -1.63 -10.47 6.50
CA ILE A 186 -1.73 -11.59 5.56
C ILE A 186 -0.89 -12.78 5.99
N ALA A 187 0.33 -12.56 6.50
CA ALA A 187 1.17 -13.64 7.01
C ALA A 187 0.48 -14.41 8.15
N LYS A 188 -0.25 -13.70 9.02
CA LYS A 188 -1.05 -14.31 10.10
C LYS A 188 -2.24 -15.11 9.58
N GLU A 189 -3.00 -14.55 8.65
CA GLU A 189 -4.15 -15.25 8.05
C GLU A 189 -3.69 -16.48 7.25
N ALA A 190 -2.56 -16.38 6.55
CA ALA A 190 -1.91 -17.48 5.87
C ALA A 190 -1.57 -18.64 6.84
N GLN A 191 -0.98 -18.32 7.99
CA GLN A 191 -0.68 -19.32 9.02
C GLN A 191 -1.96 -19.94 9.62
N LYS A 192 -2.96 -19.10 9.92
CA LYS A 192 -4.23 -19.54 10.53
C LYS A 192 -5.01 -20.48 9.61
N CYS A 193 -5.06 -20.18 8.31
CA CYS A 193 -5.92 -20.89 7.36
C CYS A 193 -5.14 -21.78 6.39
N ARG A 194 -3.82 -21.92 6.57
CA ARG A 194 -2.93 -22.70 5.70
C ARG A 194 -3.03 -22.31 4.23
N LEU A 195 -3.21 -21.01 3.97
CA LEU A 195 -3.25 -20.41 2.65
C LEU A 195 -1.94 -19.68 2.36
N SER A 196 -1.59 -19.51 1.08
CA SER A 196 -0.42 -18.73 0.68
C SER A 196 -0.81 -17.52 -0.17
N GLY A 197 0.01 -16.47 -0.06
CA GLY A 197 -0.01 -15.25 -0.87
C GLY A 197 -1.42 -14.75 -1.21
N ARG A 198 -1.76 -14.90 -2.49
CA ARG A 198 -3.01 -14.43 -3.09
C ARG A 198 -4.27 -14.96 -2.40
N ASN A 199 -4.29 -16.24 -2.03
CA ASN A 199 -5.46 -16.87 -1.42
C ASN A 199 -5.68 -16.36 0.01
N ALA A 200 -4.60 -16.13 0.75
CA ALA A 200 -4.67 -15.53 2.08
C ALA A 200 -5.19 -14.09 2.02
N LEU A 201 -4.70 -13.27 1.07
CA LEU A 201 -5.24 -11.92 0.86
C LEU A 201 -6.73 -11.94 0.48
N ARG A 202 -7.11 -12.82 -0.46
CA ARG A 202 -8.51 -12.96 -0.88
C ARG A 202 -9.39 -13.29 0.31
N GLN A 203 -9.01 -14.30 1.09
CA GLN A 203 -9.75 -14.69 2.28
C GLN A 203 -9.87 -13.52 3.25
N PHE A 204 -8.74 -12.91 3.63
CA PHE A 204 -8.69 -11.77 4.56
C PHE A 204 -9.66 -10.65 4.14
N VAL A 205 -9.59 -10.21 2.88
CA VAL A 205 -10.43 -9.10 2.41
C VAL A 205 -11.92 -9.46 2.47
N THR A 206 -12.27 -10.71 2.19
CA THR A 206 -13.68 -11.16 2.19
C THR A 206 -14.23 -11.51 3.57
N SER A 207 -13.39 -11.97 4.50
CA SER A 207 -13.84 -12.45 5.82
C SER A 207 -13.69 -11.43 6.94
N THR A 208 -12.91 -10.37 6.73
CA THR A 208 -12.61 -9.40 7.78
C THR A 208 -13.60 -8.23 7.74
N ASP A 209 -14.38 -8.09 8.81
CA ASP A 209 -15.35 -7.00 9.00
C ASP A 209 -14.79 -5.82 9.79
N GLY A 210 -13.84 -6.08 10.70
CA GLY A 210 -13.20 -5.07 11.52
C GLY A 210 -12.26 -4.16 10.72
N PHE A 211 -12.20 -2.88 11.08
CA PHE A 211 -11.34 -1.92 10.41
C PHE A 211 -10.58 -1.00 11.36
N LEU A 212 -9.46 -0.48 10.86
CA LEU A 212 -8.63 0.53 11.52
C LEU A 212 -8.58 1.80 10.64
N PRO A 213 -8.75 3.00 11.20
CA PRO A 213 -8.50 4.25 10.47
C PRO A 213 -7.04 4.35 9.99
N THR A 214 -6.82 4.98 8.84
CA THR A 214 -5.46 5.18 8.28
C THR A 214 -4.52 5.88 9.25
N LYS A 215 -5.02 6.91 9.95
CA LYS A 215 -4.26 7.63 10.97
C LYS A 215 -3.75 6.70 12.07
N ASP A 216 -4.65 5.90 12.66
CA ASP A 216 -4.33 4.98 13.75
C ASP A 216 -3.32 3.92 13.31
N MET A 217 -3.43 3.44 12.05
CA MET A 217 -2.43 2.56 11.45
C MET A 217 -1.05 3.21 11.43
N LEU A 218 -0.94 4.44 10.94
CA LEU A 218 0.35 5.14 10.89
C LEU A 218 0.92 5.45 12.27
N GLU A 219 0.09 5.88 13.21
CA GLU A 219 0.53 6.13 14.58
C GLU A 219 1.04 4.85 15.25
N ASN A 220 0.42 3.70 14.97
CA ASN A 220 0.90 2.40 15.45
C ASN A 220 2.25 2.02 14.82
N CYS A 221 2.43 2.26 13.52
CA CYS A 221 3.68 2.01 12.81
C CYS A 221 4.81 2.93 13.28
N LEU A 222 4.52 4.21 13.58
CA LEU A 222 5.52 5.22 13.97
C LEU A 222 5.83 5.23 15.47
N SER A 223 4.91 4.78 16.33
CA SER A 223 5.13 4.69 17.79
C SER A 223 5.94 3.46 18.23
N ALA A 224 6.18 2.55 17.30
CA ALA A 224 6.86 1.29 17.49
C ALA A 224 8.39 1.47 17.67
N LYS A 225 8.83 1.69 18.91
CA LYS A 225 10.27 1.73 19.24
C LYS A 225 10.98 0.36 19.09
N ASN A 226 10.23 -0.73 18.98
CA ASN A 226 10.73 -2.12 18.92
C ASN A 226 10.18 -2.90 17.70
N GLY A 227 9.85 -2.21 16.60
CA GLY A 227 9.19 -2.81 15.43
C GLY A 227 7.67 -2.67 15.47
N PRO A 228 6.99 -2.75 14.30
CA PRO A 228 5.60 -2.37 14.10
C PRO A 228 4.69 -3.05 15.13
N LYS A 229 3.88 -2.25 15.84
CA LYS A 229 2.86 -2.80 16.74
C LYS A 229 1.86 -3.61 15.90
N GLU A 230 1.50 -4.79 16.39
CA GLU A 230 0.54 -5.66 15.72
C GLU A 230 -0.73 -4.90 15.36
N VAL A 231 -0.94 -4.69 14.07
CA VAL A 231 -2.28 -4.40 13.54
C VAL A 231 -3.02 -5.74 13.62
N GLY A 232 -4.11 -5.79 14.39
CA GLY A 232 -4.92 -7.00 14.56
C GLY A 232 -5.50 -7.53 13.24
N ASN A 233 -6.46 -8.46 13.32
CA ASN A 233 -7.17 -8.93 12.13
C ASN A 233 -8.19 -7.88 11.65
N VAL A 234 -7.70 -6.76 11.15
CA VAL A 234 -8.48 -5.60 10.69
C VAL A 234 -7.90 -5.10 9.38
N TYR A 235 -8.77 -4.63 8.47
CA TYR A 235 -8.32 -3.91 7.28
C TYR A 235 -8.23 -2.41 7.57
N ILE A 236 -7.42 -1.68 6.81
CA ILE A 236 -7.32 -0.23 6.90
C ILE A 236 -8.43 0.37 6.05
N ARG A 237 -9.25 1.23 6.65
CA ARG A 237 -10.35 1.90 5.94
C ARG A 237 -9.98 3.33 5.63
N PHE A 238 -10.08 3.68 4.35
CA PHE A 238 -9.84 5.02 3.86
C PHE A 238 -11.14 5.83 3.96
N LEU A 239 -11.49 6.24 5.19
CA LEU A 239 -12.69 7.03 5.55
C LEU A 239 -12.40 8.50 5.81
#